data_AF-A0A1I4EA71-F1
#
_entry.id   AF-A0A1I4EA71-F1
#
_cell.length_a   1.000
_cell.length_b   1.000
_cell.length_c   1.000
_cell.angle_alpha   90.00
_cell.angle_beta   90.00
_cell.angle_gamma   90.00
#
_symmetry.space_group_name_H-M   'P 1'
#
loop_
_entity.id
_entity.type
_entity.pdbx_description
1 polymer ?
#
loop_
_entity_poly.entity_id
_entity_poly.type
_entity_poly.pdbx_seq_one_letter_code
_entity_poly.pdbx_strand_id
1 'polypeptide(L)'
;MANSIDGKEIQAMVSHWLKTPVNGYLGSDYGQDIKSILQSPLSEGTAEAQIQKLRADVAVLQVLPENSTNLYSVKTAPDKVELIIEVAGQAIEVPEG
;
A
#
# COMPACT_ATOMS: atom_id res chain seq x y z
N MET A 1 -10.99 -5.32 27.66
CA MET A 1 -10.35 -6.32 26.79
C MET A 1 -9.48 -5.57 25.81
N ALA A 2 -8.17 -5.79 25.80
CA ALA A 2 -7.29 -5.13 24.83
C ALA A 2 -7.40 -5.90 23.50
N ASN A 3 -8.10 -5.33 22.53
CA ASN A 3 -8.15 -5.87 21.17
C ASN A 3 -6.78 -5.57 20.54
N SER A 4 -5.84 -6.51 20.69
CA SER A 4 -4.49 -6.34 20.16
C SER A 4 -4.55 -6.57 18.66
N ILE A 5 -4.22 -5.54 17.88
CA ILE A 5 -4.06 -5.69 16.44
C ILE A 5 -2.83 -6.56 16.19
N ASP A 6 -3.02 -7.73 15.56
CA ASP A 6 -1.91 -8.57 15.15
C ASP A 6 -1.59 -8.44 13.64
N GLY A 7 -0.42 -8.96 13.23
CA GLY A 7 0.11 -8.70 11.89
C GLY A 7 -0.81 -9.11 10.74
N LYS A 8 -1.68 -10.11 10.95
CA LYS A 8 -2.68 -10.52 9.95
C LYS A 8 -3.76 -9.46 9.75
N GLU A 9 -4.19 -8.81 10.83
CA GLU A 9 -5.14 -7.71 10.74
C GLU A 9 -4.53 -6.50 10.03
N ILE A 10 -3.25 -6.19 10.29
CA ILE A 10 -2.52 -5.14 9.55
C ILE A 10 -2.49 -5.46 8.05
N GLN A 11 -2.13 -6.69 7.66
CA GLN A 11 -2.14 -7.10 6.26
C GLN A 11 -3.54 -6.99 5.63
N ALA A 12 -4.59 -7.37 6.37
CA ALA A 12 -5.96 -7.26 5.89
C ALA A 12 -6.38 -5.81 5.66
N MET A 13 -5.98 -4.88 6.54
CA MET A 13 -6.24 -3.45 6.37
C MET A 13 -5.53 -2.88 5.13
N VAL A 14 -4.26 -3.23 4.92
CA VAL A 14 -3.49 -2.80 3.75
C VAL A 14 -4.07 -3.41 2.47
N SER A 15 -4.45 -4.69 2.50
CA SER A 15 -5.11 -5.37 1.38
C SER A 15 -6.47 -4.77 1.04
N HIS A 16 -7.23 -4.31 2.04
CA HIS A 16 -8.49 -3.60 1.86
C HIS A 16 -8.26 -2.23 1.21
N TRP A 17 -7.29 -1.47 1.70
CA TRP A 17 -6.88 -0.20 1.10
C TRP A 17 -6.47 -0.38 -0.36
N LEU A 18 -5.67 -1.41 -0.68
CA LEU A 18 -5.27 -1.77 -2.04
C LEU A 18 -6.44 -2.11 -2.98
N LYS A 19 -7.60 -2.47 -2.46
CA LYS A 19 -8.81 -2.75 -3.26
C LYS A 19 -9.78 -1.58 -3.30
N THR A 20 -9.49 -0.50 -2.58
CA THR A 20 -10.38 0.66 -2.48
C THR A 20 -9.84 1.78 -3.35
N PRO A 21 -10.52 2.14 -4.46
CA PRO A 21 -10.12 3.30 -5.25
C PRO A 21 -10.33 4.60 -4.47
N VAL A 22 -9.51 5.61 -4.77
CA VAL A 22 -9.74 6.98 -4.25
C VAL A 22 -11.15 7.45 -4.61
N ASN A 23 -11.79 8.20 -3.71
CA ASN A 23 -13.20 8.64 -3.80
C ASN A 23 -14.23 7.49 -3.80
N GLY A 24 -13.85 6.27 -3.41
CA GLY A 24 -14.79 5.15 -3.27
C GLY A 24 -15.81 5.32 -2.13
N TYR A 25 -15.52 6.20 -1.18
CA TYR A 25 -16.41 6.56 -0.08
C TYR A 25 -16.86 8.03 -0.19
N LEU A 26 -18.16 8.28 -0.03
CA LEU A 26 -18.71 9.63 -0.12
C LEU A 26 -18.13 10.55 0.97
N GLY A 27 -17.48 11.63 0.56
CA GLY A 27 -16.89 12.62 1.48
C GLY A 27 -15.58 12.18 2.13
N SER A 28 -14.90 11.15 1.60
CA SER A 28 -13.60 10.69 2.09
C SER A 28 -12.61 10.54 0.93
N ASP A 29 -11.37 10.98 1.15
CA ASP A 29 -10.25 10.77 0.22
C ASP A 29 -9.59 9.39 0.39
N TYR A 30 -10.13 8.53 1.27
CA TYR A 30 -9.60 7.19 1.52
C TYR A 30 -9.55 6.34 0.25
N GLY A 31 -8.44 5.64 0.06
CA GLY A 31 -8.23 4.69 -1.02
C GLY A 31 -6.94 4.98 -1.77
N GLN A 32 -6.79 4.42 -2.97
CA GLN A 32 -5.53 4.51 -3.71
C GLN A 32 -5.73 4.64 -5.22
N ASP A 33 -4.72 5.22 -5.88
CA ASP A 33 -4.52 5.20 -7.34
C ASP A 33 -3.10 4.71 -7.72
N ILE A 34 -2.70 3.59 -7.14
CA ILE A 34 -1.42 2.90 -7.25
C ILE A 34 -1.06 2.49 -8.68
N LYS A 35 -2.06 2.37 -9.56
CA LYS A 35 -1.83 2.12 -11.00
C LYS A 35 -1.12 3.29 -11.67
N SER A 36 -1.30 4.52 -11.20
CA SER A 36 -0.54 5.66 -11.70
C SER A 36 0.95 5.52 -11.45
N ILE A 37 1.38 4.73 -10.44
CA ILE A 37 2.80 4.44 -10.19
C ILE A 37 3.39 3.56 -11.28
N LEU A 38 2.66 2.55 -11.78
CA LEU A 38 3.13 1.66 -12.86
C LEU A 38 3.44 2.43 -14.15
N GLN A 39 2.72 3.52 -14.38
CA GLN A 39 2.85 4.35 -15.56
C GLN A 39 3.79 5.54 -15.36
N SER A 40 4.20 5.81 -14.12
CA SER A 40 5.05 6.96 -13.79
C SER A 40 6.54 6.56 -13.77
N PRO A 41 7.44 7.46 -14.19
CA PRO A 41 8.87 7.24 -14.02
C PRO A 41 9.22 7.20 -12.52
N LEU A 42 10.01 6.20 -12.10
CA LEU A 42 10.38 5.98 -10.69
C LEU A 42 10.98 7.23 -10.00
N SER A 43 11.59 8.13 -10.76
CA SER A 43 12.25 9.35 -10.26
C SER A 43 11.29 10.46 -9.82
N GLU A 44 9.98 10.31 -10.03
CA GLU A 44 8.99 11.38 -9.82
C GLU A 44 8.45 11.44 -8.37
N GLY A 45 8.94 10.59 -7.46
CA GLY A 45 8.52 10.59 -6.04
C GLY A 45 7.09 10.07 -5.80
N THR A 46 6.43 9.56 -6.84
CA THR A 46 5.07 9.00 -6.78
C THR A 46 4.98 7.83 -5.80
N ALA A 47 6.04 7.03 -5.66
CA ALA A 47 6.10 5.92 -4.71
C ALA A 47 6.07 6.42 -3.26
N GLU A 48 6.88 7.43 -2.90
CA GLU A 48 6.85 8.01 -1.56
C GLU A 48 5.50 8.65 -1.22
N ALA A 49 4.89 9.39 -2.14
CA ALA A 49 3.57 9.98 -1.92
C ALA A 49 2.51 8.91 -1.61
N GLN A 50 2.62 7.75 -2.25
CA GLN A 50 1.69 6.64 -2.06
C GLN A 50 1.92 5.90 -0.75
N ILE A 51 3.18 5.77 -0.29
CA ILE A 51 3.48 5.30 1.07
C ILE A 51 2.92 6.27 2.12
N GLN A 52 3.09 7.58 1.92
CA GLN A 52 2.54 8.59 2.82
C GLN A 52 1.01 8.51 2.90
N LYS A 53 0.35 8.39 1.73
CA LYS A 53 -1.12 8.22 1.66
C LYS A 53 -1.57 6.94 2.36
N LEU A 54 -0.90 5.82 2.13
CA LEU A 54 -1.17 4.56 2.82
C LEU A 54 -1.08 4.70 4.35
N ARG A 55 -0.04 5.38 4.87
CA ARG A 55 0.10 5.61 6.33
C ARG A 55 -0.95 6.57 6.88
N ALA A 56 -1.42 7.53 6.08
CA ALA A 56 -2.50 8.43 6.47
C ALA A 56 -3.85 7.70 6.55
N ASP A 57 -4.16 6.88 5.54
CA ASP A 57 -5.42 6.14 5.43
C ASP A 57 -5.49 4.94 6.38
N VAL A 58 -4.37 4.23 6.56
CA VAL A 58 -4.25 3.05 7.43
C VAL A 58 -3.45 3.45 8.69
N ALA A 59 -4.14 4.10 9.63
CA ALA A 59 -3.53 4.72 10.81
C ALA A 59 -2.69 3.76 11.68
N VAL A 60 -2.96 2.45 11.66
CA VAL A 60 -2.14 1.45 12.39
C VAL A 60 -0.69 1.40 11.88
N LEU A 61 -0.40 1.87 10.67
CA LEU A 61 0.97 1.97 10.15
C LEU A 61 1.75 3.16 10.72
N GLN A 62 1.09 4.10 11.41
CA GLN A 62 1.76 5.24 12.03
C GLN A 62 2.48 4.86 13.33
N VAL A 63 2.05 3.77 13.98
CA VAL A 63 2.73 3.25 15.18
C VAL A 63 3.89 2.31 14.84
N LEU A 64 4.02 1.90 13.57
CA LEU A 64 5.17 1.16 13.08
C LEU A 64 6.35 2.10 12.81
N PRO A 65 7.59 1.62 12.94
CA PRO A 65 8.77 2.39 12.53
C PRO A 65 8.64 2.90 11.09
N GLU A 66 9.21 4.07 10.79
CA GLU A 66 9.03 4.72 9.49
C GLU A 66 9.48 3.86 8.29
N ASN A 67 10.53 3.05 8.49
CA ASN A 67 11.07 2.14 7.48
C ASN A 67 10.39 0.76 7.46
N SER A 68 9.25 0.61 8.13
CA SER A 68 8.49 -0.64 8.15
C SER A 68 7.46 -0.74 7.03
N THR A 69 7.29 0.28 6.18
CA THR A 69 6.41 0.23 5.02
C THR A 69 7.19 0.61 3.77
N ASN A 70 7.37 -0.33 2.85
CA ASN A 70 8.12 -0.15 1.61
C ASN A 70 7.23 -0.45 0.40
N LEU A 71 7.48 0.23 -0.71
CA LEU A 71 6.84 -0.03 -2.00
C LEU A 71 7.93 -0.22 -3.05
N TYR A 72 7.89 -1.33 -3.77
CA TYR A 72 8.85 -1.63 -4.83
C TYR A 72 8.21 -2.45 -5.94
N SER A 73 8.87 -2.48 -7.10
CA SER A 73 8.48 -3.32 -8.23
C SER A 73 9.43 -4.48 -8.42
N VAL A 74 8.88 -5.64 -8.77
CA VAL A 74 9.62 -6.86 -9.08
C VAL A 74 9.31 -7.23 -10.53
N LYS A 75 10.35 -7.51 -11.30
CA LYS A 75 10.20 -8.04 -12.66
C LYS A 75 10.01 -9.55 -12.58
N THR A 76 8.88 -10.05 -13.06
CA THR A 76 8.57 -11.47 -13.15
C THR A 76 8.47 -11.91 -14.61
N ALA A 77 8.80 -13.18 -14.88
CA ALA A 77 8.84 -13.70 -16.24
C ALA A 77 7.48 -14.31 -16.65
N PRO A 78 7.09 -14.24 -17.93
CA PRO A 78 7.70 -13.44 -19.00
C PRO A 78 7.20 -11.98 -18.96
N ASP A 79 8.12 -11.01 -18.93
CA ASP A 79 7.90 -9.55 -19.04
C ASP A 79 6.71 -8.96 -18.26
N LYS A 80 6.56 -9.36 -16.99
CA LYS A 80 5.60 -8.76 -16.04
C LYS A 80 6.32 -7.88 -15.03
N VAL A 81 5.68 -6.79 -14.62
CA VAL A 81 6.13 -5.97 -13.48
C VAL A 81 5.04 -6.04 -12.42
N GLU A 82 5.42 -6.53 -11.24
CA GLU A 82 4.52 -6.64 -10.09
C GLU A 82 4.91 -5.60 -9.06
N LEU A 83 3.92 -4.87 -8.55
CA LEU A 83 4.12 -3.97 -7.42
C LEU A 83 3.90 -4.72 -6.11
N ILE A 84 4.82 -4.53 -5.18
CA ILE A 84 4.80 -5.16 -3.87
C ILE A 84 4.84 -4.08 -2.81
N ILE A 85 3.91 -4.15 -1.86
CA ILE A 85 3.96 -3.39 -0.61
C ILE A 85 4.48 -4.32 0.47
N GLU A 86 5.61 -3.99 1.07
CA GLU A 86 6.10 -4.69 2.26
C GLU A 86 5.71 -3.91 3.51
N VAL A 87 5.09 -4.60 4.47
CA VAL A 87 4.75 -4.04 5.78
C VAL A 87 5.36 -4.93 6.87
N ALA A 88 6.24 -4.36 7.69
CA ALA A 88 6.96 -5.03 8.77
C ALA A 88 7.63 -6.35 8.33
N GLY A 89 8.21 -6.37 7.13
CA GLY A 89 8.87 -7.54 6.55
C GLY A 89 7.93 -8.57 5.91
N GLN A 90 6.65 -8.24 5.76
CA GLN A 90 5.67 -9.08 5.06
C GLN A 90 5.26 -8.43 3.74
N ALA A 91 5.53 -9.12 2.63
CA ALA A 91 5.16 -8.69 1.30
C ALA A 91 3.67 -8.93 1.01
N ILE A 92 3.01 -7.91 0.45
CA ILE A 92 1.63 -7.91 0.00
C ILE A 92 1.64 -7.51 -1.47
N GLU A 93 1.15 -8.41 -2.33
CA GLU A 93 1.03 -8.16 -3.76
C GLU A 93 -0.09 -7.15 -4.03
N VAL A 94 0.21 -6.16 -4.87
CA VAL A 94 -0.80 -5.21 -5.34
C VAL A 94 -1.67 -5.95 -6.37
N PRO A 95 -3.00 -6.06 -6.14
CA PRO A 95 -3.87 -6.81 -7.03
C PRO A 95 -3.92 -6.19 -8.43
N GLU A 96 -3.87 -7.06 -9.43
CA GLU A 96 -4.14 -6.75 -10.84
C GLU A 96 -5.64 -6.51 -11.00
N GLY A 97 -6.13 -5.34 -10.58
CA GLY A 97 -7.53 -4.97 -10.72
C GLY A 97 -7.97 -4.77 -12.17
#